data_AF-A0A328SGV8-F1
#
_entry.id   AF-A0A328SGV8-F1
#
_cell.length_a   1.000
_cell.length_b   1.000
_cell.length_c   1.000
_cell.angle_alpha   90.00
_cell.angle_beta   90.00
_cell.angle_gamma   90.00
#
_symmetry.space_group_name_H-M   'P 1'
#
loop_
_entity.id
_entity.type
_entity.pdbx_description
1 polymer ?
#
loop_
_entity_poly.entity_id
_entity_poly.type
_entity_poly.pdbx_seq_one_letter_code
_entity_poly.pdbx_strand_id
1 'polypeptide(L)'
;MALIATTHLALILEVAILIHIGMLLLLNFIPLNYSIVFLLSTVLGVGITLAFGFDAICLIIPQLSHHEFTHPYGPIAILGVVTAWATIPIMKLQDVKTSSITLLLYLLTGAITIFGAIVHRDFLIMWVLGLIAGFIMINKLHDRRTSISLRTIGLLILGALVLFGVLEGISQLFHMEIISPLARIDRMNLNQYASLKMVIDNTNLWGHTANSTYWGSSGLGNSDGYITLPLTFITGLGLPFPLFYGILVTKKDVIDYFLPGIFGIGYDFGYLALALIIIWILAVIIIGLVILRKYKNERERGNKKYYGREALLTGSLAAFIAQTVLGLFIITRTINGSAMVTYIVLSALIMAHTVTTKR
;
A
#
# COMPACT_ATOMS: atom_id res chain seq x y z
N MET A 1 -13.15 -19.21 26.80
CA MET A 1 -13.62 -19.25 25.39
C MET A 1 -13.72 -17.80 24.88
N ALA A 2 -12.58 -17.08 24.82
CA ALA A 2 -12.59 -15.60 24.84
C ALA A 2 -11.70 -14.91 23.77
N LEU A 3 -11.34 -15.60 22.69
CA LEU A 3 -10.48 -15.06 21.61
C LEU A 3 -10.85 -15.65 20.23
N ILE A 4 -12.11 -16.04 20.01
CA ILE A 4 -12.59 -16.35 18.67
C ILE A 4 -13.29 -15.09 18.21
N ALA A 5 -12.65 -14.32 17.32
CA ALA A 5 -13.29 -13.18 16.69
C ALA A 5 -14.66 -13.62 16.14
N THR A 6 -15.71 -12.85 16.44
CA THR A 6 -17.10 -13.20 16.10
C THR A 6 -17.58 -12.53 14.83
N THR A 7 -16.86 -11.51 14.35
CA THR A 7 -17.13 -10.80 13.10
C THR A 7 -15.83 -10.46 12.38
N HIS A 8 -15.92 -10.18 11.06
CA HIS A 8 -14.77 -9.71 10.26
C HIS A 8 -14.16 -8.43 10.83
N LEU A 9 -14.98 -7.47 11.31
CA LEU A 9 -14.48 -6.25 11.94
C LEU A 9 -13.67 -6.53 13.21
N ALA A 10 -14.17 -7.42 14.09
CA ALA A 10 -13.46 -7.79 15.31
C ALA A 10 -12.10 -8.41 14.98
N LEU A 11 -12.04 -9.31 14.00
CA LEU A 11 -10.77 -9.91 13.56
C LEU A 11 -9.78 -8.86 13.05
N ILE A 12 -10.24 -7.91 12.22
CA ILE A 12 -9.40 -6.82 11.71
C ILE A 12 -8.83 -6.00 12.86
N LEU A 13 -9.67 -5.64 13.86
CA LEU A 13 -9.25 -4.84 15.01
C LEU A 13 -8.24 -5.58 15.89
N GLU A 14 -8.48 -6.86 16.19
CA GLU A 14 -7.57 -7.68 16.99
C GLU A 14 -6.20 -7.80 16.33
N VAL A 15 -6.16 -8.14 15.04
CA VAL A 15 -4.92 -8.22 14.26
C VAL A 15 -4.25 -6.85 14.18
N ALA A 16 -5.01 -5.77 14.02
CA ALA A 16 -4.47 -4.42 14.01
C ALA A 16 -3.79 -4.06 15.34
N ILE A 17 -4.43 -4.33 16.47
CA ILE A 17 -3.87 -4.06 17.80
C ILE A 17 -2.56 -4.86 18.00
N LEU A 18 -2.57 -6.15 17.67
CA LEU A 18 -1.39 -7.01 17.81
C LEU A 18 -0.23 -6.53 16.95
N ILE A 19 -0.48 -6.15 15.70
CA ILE A 19 0.56 -5.60 14.81
C ILE A 19 1.08 -4.26 15.36
N HIS A 20 0.23 -3.37 15.85
CA HIS A 20 0.67 -2.10 16.43
C HIS A 20 1.57 -2.30 17.65
N ILE A 21 1.21 -3.21 18.56
CA ILE A 21 2.04 -3.57 19.71
C ILE A 21 3.37 -4.18 19.25
N GLY A 22 3.32 -5.14 18.32
CA GLY A 22 4.51 -5.81 17.78
C GLY A 22 5.49 -4.84 17.14
N MET A 23 5.02 -3.91 16.30
CA MET A 23 5.88 -2.93 15.62
C MET A 23 6.46 -1.90 16.60
N LEU A 24 5.68 -1.48 17.60
CA LEU A 24 6.17 -0.60 18.67
C LEU A 24 7.33 -1.25 19.43
N LEU A 25 7.20 -2.52 19.80
CA LEU A 25 8.28 -3.27 20.45
C LEU A 25 9.49 -3.40 19.51
N LEU A 26 9.28 -3.82 18.26
CA LEU A 26 10.34 -4.03 17.28
C LEU A 26 11.19 -2.76 17.05
N LEU A 27 10.55 -1.60 16.85
CA LEU A 27 11.26 -0.33 16.66
C LEU A 27 11.99 0.17 17.92
N ASN A 28 11.60 -0.29 19.11
CA ASN A 28 12.28 0.04 20.36
C ASN A 28 13.43 -0.91 20.70
N PHE A 29 13.42 -2.15 20.21
CA PHE A 29 14.50 -3.12 20.42
C PHE A 29 15.64 -2.97 19.40
N ILE A 30 15.36 -2.62 18.15
CA ILE A 30 16.38 -2.56 17.10
C ILE A 30 17.04 -1.16 17.07
N PRO A 31 18.38 -1.07 17.12
CA PRO A 31 19.08 0.19 16.90
C PRO A 31 18.99 0.59 15.41
N LEU A 32 18.04 1.47 15.09
CA LEU A 32 17.82 1.98 13.73
C LEU A 32 18.87 3.02 13.31
N ASN A 33 20.11 2.59 13.10
CA ASN A 33 21.13 3.40 12.43
C ASN A 33 20.87 3.42 10.90
N TYR A 34 21.47 4.39 10.19
CA TYR A 34 21.21 4.56 8.76
C TYR A 34 21.71 3.38 7.92
N SER A 35 22.79 2.70 8.34
CA SER A 35 23.37 1.57 7.60
C SER A 35 22.46 0.34 7.62
N ILE A 36 21.91 -0.02 8.78
CA ILE A 36 20.95 -1.13 8.92
C ILE A 36 19.69 -0.81 8.13
N VAL A 37 19.18 0.41 8.24
CA VAL A 37 17.98 0.82 7.51
C VAL A 37 18.21 0.79 5.99
N PHE A 38 19.37 1.27 5.51
CA PHE A 38 19.75 1.18 4.10
C PHE A 38 19.87 -0.27 3.63
N LEU A 39 20.53 -1.14 4.39
CA LEU A 39 20.69 -2.55 4.06
C LEU A 39 19.33 -3.25 3.96
N LEU A 40 18.50 -3.14 5.00
CA LEU A 40 17.18 -3.78 5.05
C LEU A 40 16.27 -3.29 3.93
N SER A 41 16.25 -1.98 3.66
CA SER A 41 15.43 -1.39 2.59
C SER A 41 15.90 -1.79 1.19
N THR A 42 17.22 -1.92 1.00
CA THR A 42 17.77 -2.39 -0.29
C THR A 42 17.52 -3.88 -0.49
N VAL A 43 17.72 -4.72 0.53
CA VAL A 43 17.38 -6.15 0.49
C VAL A 43 15.90 -6.35 0.18
N LEU A 44 15.03 -5.59 0.84
CA LEU A 44 13.59 -5.61 0.59
C LEU A 44 13.27 -5.22 -0.86
N GLY A 45 13.87 -4.13 -1.36
CA GLY A 45 13.68 -3.69 -2.74
C GLY A 45 14.17 -4.72 -3.76
N VAL A 46 15.32 -5.36 -3.53
CA VAL A 46 15.84 -6.44 -4.39
C VAL A 46 14.89 -7.64 -4.36
N GLY A 47 14.45 -8.07 -3.17
CA GLY A 47 13.51 -9.20 -3.03
C GLY A 47 12.21 -8.97 -3.78
N ILE A 48 11.64 -7.76 -3.69
CA ILE A 48 10.42 -7.40 -4.44
C ILE A 48 10.68 -7.32 -5.94
N THR A 49 11.84 -6.81 -6.36
CA THR A 49 12.21 -6.78 -7.78
C THR A 49 12.26 -8.19 -8.36
N LEU A 50 12.87 -9.14 -7.63
CA LEU A 50 12.92 -10.54 -8.02
C LEU A 50 11.53 -11.17 -8.04
N ALA A 51 10.69 -10.87 -7.05
CA ALA A 51 9.31 -11.36 -7.01
C ALA A 51 8.49 -10.85 -8.20
N PHE A 52 8.55 -9.56 -8.52
CA PHE A 52 7.89 -9.01 -9.71
C PHE A 52 8.48 -9.57 -11.01
N GLY A 53 9.80 -9.78 -11.08
CA GLY A 53 10.43 -10.42 -12.22
C GLY A 53 9.94 -11.86 -12.42
N PHE A 54 9.79 -12.61 -11.34
CA PHE A 54 9.26 -13.97 -11.37
C PHE A 54 7.80 -14.00 -11.85
N ASP A 55 6.94 -13.14 -11.30
CA ASP A 55 5.54 -13.03 -11.76
C ASP A 55 5.46 -12.62 -13.24
N ALA A 56 6.33 -11.72 -13.70
CA ALA A 56 6.39 -11.32 -15.11
C ALA A 56 6.76 -12.50 -16.02
N ILE A 57 7.67 -13.37 -15.57
CA ILE A 57 8.02 -14.60 -16.30
C ILE A 57 6.84 -15.57 -16.30
N CYS A 58 6.15 -15.75 -15.17
CA CYS A 58 4.97 -16.62 -15.07
C CYS A 58 3.83 -16.18 -16.00
N LEU A 59 3.65 -14.87 -16.22
CA LEU A 59 2.67 -14.34 -17.17
C LEU A 59 2.97 -14.71 -18.64
N ILE A 60 4.24 -14.90 -19.00
CA ILE A 60 4.66 -15.25 -20.36
C ILE A 60 4.56 -16.77 -20.60
N ILE A 61 4.68 -17.58 -19.55
CA ILE A 61 4.64 -19.05 -19.63
C ILE A 61 3.17 -19.52 -19.54
N PRO A 62 2.59 -20.11 -20.60
CA PRO A 62 1.16 -20.46 -20.62
C PRO A 62 0.72 -21.35 -19.45
N GLN A 63 1.56 -22.28 -19.01
CA GLN A 63 1.27 -23.21 -17.92
C GLN A 63 1.27 -22.58 -16.52
N LEU A 64 1.82 -21.37 -16.36
CA LEU A 64 1.95 -20.67 -15.07
C LEU A 64 1.17 -19.35 -15.00
N SER A 65 0.49 -18.98 -16.09
CA SER A 65 -0.21 -17.70 -16.27
C SER A 65 -1.33 -17.41 -15.27
N HIS A 66 -1.79 -18.41 -14.52
CA HIS A 66 -2.84 -18.27 -13.50
C HIS A 66 -2.33 -17.90 -12.11
N HIS A 67 -1.02 -17.82 -11.89
CA HIS A 67 -0.45 -17.52 -10.58
C HIS A 67 -0.02 -16.06 -10.47
N GLU A 68 -0.75 -15.26 -9.69
CA GLU A 68 -0.37 -13.89 -9.30
C GLU A 68 0.06 -13.88 -7.82
N PHE A 69 1.35 -13.69 -7.53
CA PHE A 69 1.87 -13.77 -6.15
C PHE A 69 2.11 -12.39 -5.52
N THR A 70 2.21 -11.33 -6.32
CA THR A 70 2.80 -10.06 -5.86
C THR A 70 1.84 -8.88 -5.69
N HIS A 71 0.53 -9.09 -5.85
CA HIS A 71 -0.49 -8.03 -5.75
C HIS A 71 -0.48 -7.19 -4.45
N PRO A 72 -0.13 -7.71 -3.25
CA PRO A 72 -0.07 -6.89 -2.03
C PRO A 72 1.26 -6.16 -1.80
N TYR A 73 2.26 -6.36 -2.65
CA TYR A 73 3.63 -5.90 -2.38
C TYR A 73 3.93 -4.49 -2.89
N GLY A 74 3.01 -3.85 -3.62
CA GLY A 74 3.23 -2.50 -4.14
C GLY A 74 3.58 -1.45 -3.07
N PRO A 75 2.84 -1.33 -1.95
CA PRO A 75 3.19 -0.43 -0.86
C PRO A 75 4.52 -0.81 -0.19
N ILE A 76 4.84 -2.11 -0.11
CA ILE A 76 6.11 -2.60 0.45
C ILE A 76 7.29 -2.22 -0.46
N ALA A 77 7.07 -2.23 -1.78
CA ALA A 77 8.06 -1.76 -2.75
C ALA A 77 8.38 -0.29 -2.52
N ILE A 78 7.34 0.54 -2.32
CA ILE A 78 7.48 1.97 -2.03
C ILE A 78 8.22 2.17 -0.71
N LEU A 79 7.84 1.42 0.34
CA LEU A 79 8.52 1.44 1.63
C LEU A 79 10.02 1.18 1.46
N GLY A 80 10.41 0.10 0.78
CA GLY A 80 11.80 -0.24 0.55
C GLY A 80 12.54 0.83 -0.25
N VAL A 81 12.04 1.18 -1.43
CA VAL A 81 12.74 2.09 -2.34
C VAL A 81 12.81 3.52 -1.82
N VAL A 82 11.72 4.07 -1.30
CA VAL A 82 11.73 5.44 -0.76
C VAL A 82 12.58 5.52 0.51
N THR A 83 12.55 4.49 1.37
CA THR A 83 13.45 4.44 2.53
C THR A 83 14.91 4.44 2.08
N ALA A 84 15.27 3.62 1.10
CA ALA A 84 16.64 3.56 0.58
C ALA A 84 17.07 4.92 0.00
N TRP A 85 16.22 5.56 -0.82
CA TRP A 85 16.46 6.92 -1.34
C TRP A 85 16.61 7.97 -0.24
N ALA A 86 15.83 7.88 0.84
CA ALA A 86 15.90 8.80 1.97
C ALA A 86 17.23 8.71 2.73
N THR A 87 17.99 7.62 2.59
CA THR A 87 19.32 7.51 3.20
C THR A 87 20.42 8.24 2.41
N ILE A 88 20.25 8.49 1.11
CA ILE A 88 21.30 9.12 0.28
C ILE A 88 21.71 10.51 0.79
N PRO A 89 20.77 11.44 1.09
CA PRO A 89 21.16 12.75 1.61
C PRO A 89 21.87 12.63 2.97
N ILE A 90 21.46 11.68 3.80
CA ILE A 90 22.08 11.40 5.11
C ILE A 90 23.52 10.89 4.94
N MET A 91 23.77 10.00 3.99
CA MET A 91 25.13 9.52 3.68
C MET A 91 26.03 10.67 3.19
N LYS A 92 25.49 11.57 2.36
CA LYS A 92 26.21 12.79 1.93
C LYS A 92 26.52 13.74 3.09
N LEU A 93 25.66 13.81 4.11
CA LEU A 93 25.95 14.57 5.35
C LEU A 93 27.10 13.98 6.16
N GLN A 94 27.47 12.72 5.93
CA GLN A 94 28.59 12.04 6.58
C GLN A 94 29.81 11.91 5.64
N ASP A 95 29.86 12.70 4.56
CA ASP A 95 30.95 12.70 3.56
C ASP A 95 31.19 11.33 2.89
N VAL A 96 30.18 10.47 2.86
CA VAL A 96 30.23 9.19 2.16
C VAL A 96 30.00 9.41 0.67
N LYS A 97 30.87 8.83 -0.18
CA LYS A 97 30.68 8.82 -1.64
C LYS A 97 29.45 7.99 -2.00
N THR A 98 28.45 8.63 -2.61
CA THR A 98 27.13 8.02 -2.89
C THR A 98 26.89 7.69 -4.35
N SER A 99 27.87 7.87 -5.26
CA SER A 99 27.68 7.70 -6.71
C SER A 99 27.21 6.29 -7.08
N SER A 100 27.94 5.25 -6.66
CA SER A 100 27.60 3.85 -6.96
C SER A 100 26.30 3.41 -6.30
N ILE A 101 26.02 3.91 -5.09
CA ILE A 101 24.77 3.63 -4.37
C ILE A 101 23.60 4.26 -5.10
N THR A 102 23.75 5.50 -5.57
CA THR A 102 22.71 6.20 -6.32
C THR A 102 22.40 5.48 -7.63
N LEU A 103 23.43 4.97 -8.34
CA LEU A 103 23.23 4.15 -9.54
C LEU A 103 22.44 2.87 -9.23
N LEU A 104 22.80 2.15 -8.17
CA LEU A 104 22.06 0.97 -7.72
C LEU A 104 20.58 1.29 -7.46
N LEU A 105 20.29 2.39 -6.77
CA LEU A 105 18.91 2.77 -6.48
C LEU A 105 18.12 3.17 -7.73
N TYR A 106 18.76 3.81 -8.72
CA TYR A 106 18.13 4.06 -10.02
C TYR A 106 17.81 2.76 -10.75
N LEU A 107 18.74 1.81 -10.80
CA LEU A 107 18.52 0.49 -11.41
C LEU A 107 17.38 -0.26 -10.71
N LEU A 108 17.37 -0.26 -9.38
CA LEU A 108 16.35 -0.92 -8.59
C LEU A 108 14.96 -0.30 -8.80
N THR A 109 14.89 1.03 -8.78
CA THR A 109 13.64 1.78 -9.03
C THR A 109 13.13 1.51 -10.44
N GLY A 110 14.03 1.53 -11.44
CA GLY A 110 13.71 1.23 -12.83
C GLY A 110 13.20 -0.20 -13.02
N ALA A 111 13.89 -1.20 -12.47
CA ALA A 111 13.52 -2.60 -12.56
C ALA A 111 12.14 -2.87 -11.92
N ILE A 112 11.87 -2.31 -10.73
CA ILE A 112 10.56 -2.40 -10.09
C ILE A 112 9.47 -1.73 -10.93
N THR A 113 9.77 -0.58 -11.54
CA THR A 113 8.82 0.12 -12.41
C THR A 113 8.44 -0.75 -13.61
N ILE A 114 9.43 -1.36 -14.27
CA ILE A 114 9.21 -2.19 -15.46
C ILE A 114 8.46 -3.47 -15.09
N PHE A 115 9.00 -4.28 -14.17
CA PHE A 115 8.40 -5.56 -13.82
C PHE A 115 7.05 -5.37 -13.14
N GLY A 116 6.95 -4.41 -12.22
CA GLY A 116 5.70 -4.11 -11.54
C GLY A 116 4.60 -3.64 -12.50
N ALA A 117 4.93 -2.85 -13.53
CA ALA A 117 3.94 -2.42 -14.53
C ALA A 117 3.48 -3.55 -15.47
N ILE A 118 4.37 -4.50 -15.78
CA ILE A 118 4.02 -5.69 -16.56
C ILE A 118 3.05 -6.58 -15.78
N VAL A 119 3.32 -6.77 -14.49
CA VAL A 119 2.54 -7.70 -13.65
C VAL A 119 1.23 -7.08 -13.15
N HIS A 120 1.30 -5.85 -12.63
CA HIS A 120 0.19 -5.21 -11.93
C HIS A 120 -0.13 -3.85 -12.57
N ARG A 121 -1.28 -3.74 -13.21
CA ARG A 121 -1.66 -2.52 -13.96
C ARG A 121 -1.96 -1.34 -13.04
N ASP A 122 -2.53 -1.58 -11.86
CA ASP A 122 -2.82 -0.56 -10.83
C ASP A 122 -1.62 -0.23 -9.93
N PHE A 123 -0.60 -1.08 -9.93
CA PHE A 123 0.66 -0.81 -9.22
C PHE A 123 1.32 0.46 -9.71
N LEU A 124 1.34 0.73 -11.03
CA LEU A 124 2.06 1.88 -11.59
C LEU A 124 1.55 3.21 -11.02
N ILE A 125 0.24 3.34 -10.83
CA ILE A 125 -0.37 4.56 -10.26
C ILE A 125 0.10 4.74 -8.82
N MET A 126 -0.04 3.70 -7.98
CA MET A 126 0.41 3.75 -6.59
C MET A 126 1.91 3.99 -6.48
N TRP A 127 2.69 3.33 -7.33
CA TRP A 127 4.14 3.43 -7.39
C TRP A 127 4.58 4.87 -7.66
N VAL A 128 4.02 5.49 -8.69
CA VAL A 128 4.30 6.89 -9.04
C VAL A 128 3.85 7.83 -7.91
N LEU A 129 2.64 7.65 -7.36
CA LEU A 129 2.16 8.45 -6.24
C LEU A 129 3.08 8.35 -5.02
N GLY A 130 3.54 7.15 -4.68
CA GLY A 130 4.45 6.88 -3.58
C GLY A 130 5.84 7.49 -3.80
N LEU A 131 6.40 7.35 -4.99
CA LEU A 131 7.67 7.98 -5.35
C LEU A 131 7.56 9.51 -5.28
N ILE A 132 6.49 10.10 -5.82
CA ILE A 132 6.25 11.55 -5.76
C ILE A 132 6.16 12.01 -4.30
N ALA A 133 5.30 11.37 -3.49
CA ALA A 133 5.14 11.71 -2.08
C ALA A 133 6.46 11.60 -1.31
N GLY A 134 7.18 10.49 -1.51
CA GLY A 134 8.48 10.23 -0.90
C GLY A 134 9.53 11.27 -1.29
N PHE A 135 9.66 11.57 -2.57
CA PHE A 135 10.66 12.49 -3.07
C PHE A 135 10.37 13.95 -2.68
N ILE A 136 9.11 14.36 -2.64
CA ILE A 136 8.72 15.65 -2.08
C ILE A 136 9.12 15.76 -0.60
N MET A 137 8.86 14.72 0.20
CA MET A 137 9.26 14.69 1.61
C MET A 137 10.78 14.75 1.76
N ILE A 138 11.53 13.92 1.03
CA ILE A 138 13.00 13.89 1.05
C ILE A 138 13.58 15.28 0.72
N ASN A 139 13.05 15.92 -0.33
CA ASN A 139 13.48 17.25 -0.76
C ASN A 139 13.23 18.31 0.32
N LYS A 140 12.06 18.29 0.95
CA LYS A 140 11.70 19.23 2.03
C LYS A 140 12.53 19.01 3.30
N LEU A 141 13.00 17.79 3.55
CA LEU A 141 13.80 17.47 4.73
C LEU A 141 15.27 17.87 4.61
N HIS A 142 15.83 17.89 3.41
CA HIS A 142 17.29 17.95 3.19
C HIS A 142 17.75 19.13 2.32
N ASP A 143 16.90 20.14 2.09
CA ASP A 143 17.16 21.43 1.42
C ASP A 143 18.50 21.52 0.65
N ARG A 144 18.45 21.40 -0.69
CA ARG A 144 19.57 21.50 -1.66
C ARG A 144 20.66 20.41 -1.64
N ARG A 145 20.60 19.39 -0.77
CA ARG A 145 21.57 18.25 -0.78
C ARG A 145 21.09 16.98 -1.47
N THR A 146 19.88 16.99 -2.04
CA THR A 146 19.27 15.84 -2.70
C THR A 146 19.64 15.80 -4.19
N SER A 147 19.86 14.60 -4.74
CA SER A 147 20.02 14.40 -6.20
C SER A 147 18.67 14.35 -6.94
N ILE A 148 17.56 14.36 -6.20
CA ILE A 148 16.21 14.19 -6.74
C ILE A 148 15.61 15.58 -6.94
N SER A 149 15.51 16.01 -8.18
CA SER A 149 14.96 17.33 -8.54
C SER A 149 13.48 17.23 -8.92
N LEU A 150 12.76 18.36 -8.96
CA LEU A 150 11.43 18.45 -9.59
C LEU A 150 11.44 17.93 -11.04
N ARG A 151 12.57 18.07 -11.74
CA ARG A 151 12.77 17.49 -13.07
C ARG A 151 12.76 15.96 -13.04
N THR A 152 13.33 15.33 -12.01
CA THR A 152 13.28 13.87 -11.81
C THR A 152 11.84 13.39 -11.60
N ILE A 153 11.06 14.14 -10.82
CA ILE A 153 9.62 13.87 -10.64
C ILE A 153 8.88 14.00 -11.98
N GLY A 154 9.14 15.06 -12.75
CA GLY A 154 8.55 15.24 -14.09
C GLY A 154 8.91 14.12 -15.06
N LEU A 155 10.18 13.67 -15.05
CA LEU A 155 10.64 12.53 -15.86
C LEU A 155 9.99 11.21 -15.45
N LEU A 156 9.74 10.99 -14.16
CA LEU A 156 9.01 9.81 -13.69
C LEU A 156 7.57 9.80 -14.19
N ILE A 157 6.87 10.93 -14.10
CA ILE A 157 5.50 11.07 -14.63
C ILE A 157 5.49 10.80 -16.13
N LEU A 158 6.41 11.43 -16.89
CA LEU A 158 6.53 11.22 -18.33
C LEU A 158 6.84 9.76 -18.66
N GLY A 159 7.77 9.13 -17.93
CA GLY A 159 8.13 7.71 -18.12
C GLY A 159 6.95 6.78 -17.86
N ALA A 160 6.14 7.05 -16.84
CA ALA A 160 4.92 6.30 -16.56
C ALA A 160 3.88 6.45 -17.69
N LEU A 161 3.70 7.66 -18.24
CA LEU A 161 2.80 7.90 -19.37
C LEU A 161 3.26 7.19 -20.64
N VAL A 162 4.57 7.24 -20.94
CA VAL A 162 5.17 6.52 -22.07
C VAL A 162 4.96 5.01 -21.90
N LEU A 163 5.21 4.47 -20.71
CA LEU A 163 5.00 3.05 -20.43
C LEU A 163 3.53 2.66 -20.60
N PHE A 164 2.59 3.49 -20.15
CA PHE A 164 1.16 3.29 -20.36
C PHE A 164 0.80 3.22 -21.85
N GLY A 165 1.34 4.15 -22.65
CA GLY A 165 1.14 4.17 -24.10
C GLY A 165 1.76 2.97 -24.81
N VAL A 166 2.93 2.51 -24.38
CA VAL A 166 3.58 1.31 -24.92
C VAL A 166 2.75 0.06 -24.62
N LEU A 167 2.26 -0.09 -23.38
CA LEU A 167 1.39 -1.21 -23.00
C LEU A 167 0.08 -1.21 -23.81
N GLU A 168 -0.53 -0.04 -24.02
CA GLU A 168 -1.70 0.09 -24.89
C GLU A 168 -1.38 -0.29 -26.34
N GLY A 169 -0.26 0.20 -26.88
CA GLY A 169 0.16 -0.13 -28.25
C GLY A 169 0.41 -1.63 -28.45
N ILE A 170 1.09 -2.29 -27.51
CA ILE A 170 1.30 -3.75 -27.51
C ILE A 170 -0.05 -4.47 -27.43
N SER A 171 -0.95 -4.03 -26.56
CA SER A 171 -2.29 -4.60 -26.43
C SER A 171 -3.07 -4.55 -27.74
N GLN A 172 -3.03 -3.42 -28.45
CA GLN A 172 -3.73 -3.24 -29.71
C GLN A 172 -3.09 -4.06 -30.84
N LEU A 173 -1.75 -4.16 -30.86
CA LEU A 173 -1.02 -4.87 -31.90
C LEU A 173 -1.18 -6.41 -31.79
N PHE A 174 -1.18 -6.94 -30.56
CA PHE A 174 -1.25 -8.39 -30.30
C PHE A 174 -2.64 -8.86 -29.88
N HIS A 175 -3.66 -8.00 -29.93
CA HIS A 175 -5.04 -8.27 -29.47
C HIS A 175 -5.10 -8.80 -28.01
N MET A 176 -4.17 -8.37 -27.17
CA MET A 176 -4.09 -8.79 -25.77
C MET A 176 -4.79 -7.78 -24.86
N GLU A 177 -6.12 -7.82 -24.76
CA GLU A 177 -6.92 -6.94 -23.86
C GLU A 177 -6.45 -7.00 -22.37
N ILE A 178 -5.73 -8.05 -22.02
CA ILE A 178 -5.08 -8.24 -20.72
C ILE A 178 -3.88 -7.29 -20.53
N ILE A 179 -3.41 -6.57 -21.54
CA ILE A 179 -2.33 -5.59 -21.39
C ILE A 179 -2.91 -4.17 -21.43
N SER A 180 -4.04 -3.99 -22.15
CA SER A 180 -5.10 -2.98 -22.03
C SER A 180 -5.14 -2.09 -20.78
N PRO A 181 -4.48 -0.91 -20.69
CA PRO A 181 -4.81 0.05 -19.64
C PRO A 181 -6.15 0.77 -19.91
N LEU A 182 -6.46 1.15 -21.16
CA LEU A 182 -7.72 1.82 -21.51
C LEU A 182 -8.94 0.91 -21.34
N ALA A 183 -8.84 -0.35 -21.76
CA ALA A 183 -9.91 -1.36 -21.59
C ALA A 183 -10.29 -1.58 -20.11
N ARG A 184 -9.43 -1.20 -19.16
CA ARG A 184 -9.75 -1.24 -17.73
C ARG A 184 -10.53 0.01 -17.28
N ILE A 185 -10.16 1.19 -17.77
CA ILE A 185 -10.90 2.44 -17.48
C ILE A 185 -12.35 2.31 -17.97
N ASP A 186 -12.55 1.74 -19.15
CA ASP A 186 -13.90 1.54 -19.69
C ASP A 186 -14.70 0.54 -18.86
N ARG A 187 -14.10 -0.58 -18.44
CA ARG A 187 -14.75 -1.54 -17.53
C ARG A 187 -15.06 -0.94 -16.16
N MET A 188 -14.21 -0.03 -15.64
CA MET A 188 -14.48 0.72 -14.42
C MET A 188 -15.72 1.61 -14.60
N ASN A 189 -15.74 2.43 -15.64
CA ASN A 189 -16.85 3.34 -15.92
C ASN A 189 -18.19 2.62 -16.12
N LEU A 190 -18.19 1.50 -16.85
CA LEU A 190 -19.40 0.74 -17.14
C LEU A 190 -20.04 0.09 -15.91
N ASN A 191 -19.22 -0.33 -14.93
CA ASN A 191 -19.71 -1.06 -13.76
C ASN A 191 -19.92 -0.18 -12.52
N GLN A 192 -19.19 0.94 -12.40
CA GLN A 192 -19.15 1.78 -11.18
C GLN A 192 -20.48 2.40 -10.77
N TYR A 193 -21.27 2.90 -11.72
CA TYR A 193 -22.46 3.70 -11.39
C TYR A 193 -23.54 2.88 -10.67
N ALA A 194 -23.79 1.66 -11.14
CA ALA A 194 -24.76 0.75 -10.52
C ALA A 194 -24.33 0.31 -9.11
N SER A 195 -23.02 0.09 -8.90
CA SER A 195 -22.46 -0.27 -7.58
C SER A 195 -22.59 0.87 -6.59
N LEU A 196 -22.25 2.09 -7.02
CA LEU A 196 -22.29 3.28 -6.17
C LEU A 196 -23.71 3.53 -5.67
N LYS A 197 -24.68 3.48 -6.57
CA LYS A 197 -26.09 3.63 -6.21
C LYS A 197 -26.53 2.57 -5.19
N MET A 198 -26.22 1.30 -5.46
CA MET A 198 -26.56 0.20 -4.55
C MET A 198 -25.95 0.41 -3.16
N VAL A 199 -24.68 0.77 -3.07
CA VAL A 199 -24.00 0.94 -1.79
C VAL A 199 -24.54 2.14 -1.02
N ILE A 200 -24.69 3.29 -1.66
CA ILE A 200 -25.17 4.51 -1.00
C ILE A 200 -26.60 4.31 -0.47
N ASP A 201 -27.48 3.72 -1.27
CA ASP A 201 -28.89 3.53 -0.91
C ASP A 201 -29.08 2.49 0.23
N ASN A 202 -28.10 1.63 0.49
CA ASN A 202 -28.20 0.55 1.46
C ASN A 202 -27.24 0.64 2.66
N THR A 203 -26.37 1.66 2.68
CA THR A 203 -25.45 1.87 3.81
C THR A 203 -26.17 2.57 4.95
N ASN A 204 -26.05 2.01 6.15
CA ASN A 204 -26.63 2.57 7.37
C ASN A 204 -25.55 3.28 8.21
N LEU A 205 -25.97 3.91 9.31
CA LEU A 205 -25.02 4.49 10.27
C LEU A 205 -24.05 3.42 10.81
N TRP A 206 -24.57 2.21 11.04
CA TRP A 206 -23.84 1.02 11.42
C TRP A 206 -24.20 -0.12 10.48
N GLY A 207 -23.21 -0.67 9.77
CA GLY A 207 -23.40 -1.68 8.73
C GLY A 207 -24.29 -1.21 7.57
N HIS A 208 -25.12 -2.11 7.06
CA HIS A 208 -25.96 -1.92 5.88
C HIS A 208 -27.26 -2.72 6.01
N THR A 209 -28.19 -2.54 5.07
CA THR A 209 -29.45 -3.30 5.04
C THR A 209 -29.16 -4.78 4.75
N ALA A 210 -29.48 -5.69 5.67
CA ALA A 210 -29.14 -7.12 5.56
C ALA A 210 -29.51 -7.77 4.21
N ASN A 211 -30.71 -7.47 3.70
CA ASN A 211 -31.21 -8.00 2.43
C ASN A 211 -30.50 -7.48 1.17
N SER A 212 -29.68 -6.44 1.29
CA SER A 212 -28.93 -5.86 0.16
C SER A 212 -27.66 -6.65 -0.19
N THR A 213 -27.23 -7.54 0.71
CA THR A 213 -26.02 -8.33 0.55
C THR A 213 -26.16 -9.44 -0.48
N TYR A 214 -25.02 -10.00 -0.87
CA TYR A 214 -24.97 -11.26 -1.60
C TYR A 214 -25.68 -12.40 -0.85
N TRP A 215 -25.61 -12.40 0.49
CA TRP A 215 -26.21 -13.40 1.36
C TRP A 215 -27.73 -13.23 1.54
N GLY A 216 -28.32 -12.12 1.05
CA GLY A 216 -29.75 -11.86 1.11
C GLY A 216 -30.27 -11.90 2.55
N SER A 217 -31.30 -12.71 2.80
CA SER A 217 -31.88 -12.88 4.15
C SER A 217 -30.93 -13.55 5.16
N SER A 218 -29.81 -14.12 4.70
CA SER A 218 -28.77 -14.70 5.56
C SER A 218 -27.65 -13.72 5.91
N GLY A 219 -27.71 -12.48 5.40
CA GLY A 219 -26.76 -11.43 5.74
C GLY A 219 -26.92 -10.94 7.17
N LEU A 220 -25.81 -10.64 7.83
CA LEU A 220 -25.78 -10.11 9.19
C LEU A 220 -26.16 -8.62 9.22
N GLY A 221 -26.07 -7.93 8.08
CA GLY A 221 -26.29 -6.48 7.98
C GLY A 221 -25.12 -5.67 8.53
N ASN A 222 -23.98 -6.32 8.80
CA ASN A 222 -22.70 -5.72 9.19
C ASN A 222 -21.61 -6.80 9.15
N SER A 223 -20.41 -6.45 8.70
CA SER A 223 -19.25 -7.32 8.71
C SER A 223 -19.53 -8.63 7.96
N ASP A 224 -20.12 -8.51 6.78
CA ASP A 224 -20.50 -9.63 5.91
C ASP A 224 -19.33 -10.12 5.03
N GLY A 225 -18.15 -9.50 5.20
CA GLY A 225 -16.87 -9.95 4.65
C GLY A 225 -16.48 -9.27 3.34
N TYR A 226 -17.11 -8.14 3.01
CA TYR A 226 -16.75 -7.32 1.85
C TYR A 226 -15.39 -6.66 2.06
N ILE A 227 -15.07 -6.29 3.31
CA ILE A 227 -13.75 -5.89 3.77
C ILE A 227 -13.29 -6.92 4.80
N THR A 228 -12.20 -7.62 4.49
CA THR A 228 -11.73 -8.72 5.33
C THR A 228 -10.21 -8.88 5.28
N LEU A 229 -9.69 -9.65 6.23
CA LEU A 229 -8.31 -10.14 6.21
C LEU A 229 -8.14 -11.26 5.18
N PRO A 230 -6.90 -11.69 4.85
CA PRO A 230 -6.68 -12.77 3.90
C PRO A 230 -7.51 -14.00 4.23
N LEU A 231 -8.14 -14.60 3.21
CA LEU A 231 -8.92 -15.82 3.35
C LEU A 231 -8.12 -16.92 4.07
N THR A 232 -6.83 -17.01 3.80
CA THR A 232 -5.89 -17.95 4.43
C THR A 232 -5.79 -17.80 5.94
N PHE A 233 -5.97 -16.59 6.49
CA PHE A 233 -5.99 -16.38 7.94
C PHE A 233 -7.29 -16.92 8.52
N ILE A 234 -8.42 -16.66 7.86
CA ILE A 234 -9.75 -17.07 8.33
C ILE A 234 -9.86 -18.59 8.31
N THR A 235 -9.49 -19.22 7.19
CA THR A 235 -9.52 -20.67 7.04
C THR A 235 -8.46 -21.36 7.91
N GLY A 236 -7.25 -20.78 8.01
CA GLY A 236 -6.18 -21.31 8.86
C GLY A 236 -6.49 -21.27 10.35
N LEU A 237 -7.26 -20.27 10.80
CA LEU A 237 -7.72 -20.14 12.20
C LEU A 237 -9.06 -20.85 12.46
N GLY A 238 -9.69 -21.44 11.44
CA GLY A 238 -10.97 -22.15 11.57
C GLY A 238 -12.14 -21.25 11.99
N LEU A 239 -12.11 -19.97 11.62
CA LEU A 239 -13.13 -18.99 12.04
C LEU A 239 -14.44 -19.20 11.26
N PRO A 240 -15.61 -19.20 11.95
CA PRO A 240 -16.91 -19.47 11.34
C PRO A 240 -17.51 -18.23 10.67
N PHE A 241 -16.74 -17.56 9.81
CA PHE A 241 -17.18 -16.35 9.13
C PHE A 241 -17.85 -16.66 7.78
N PRO A 242 -18.81 -15.82 7.33
CA PRO A 242 -19.28 -15.89 5.95
C PRO A 242 -18.11 -15.59 5.02
N LEU A 243 -17.80 -16.55 4.15
CA LEU A 243 -16.70 -16.48 3.19
C LEU A 243 -17.27 -16.53 1.78
N PHE A 244 -16.88 -15.57 0.96
CA PHE A 244 -17.17 -15.59 -0.47
C PHE A 244 -16.36 -16.69 -1.17
N TYR A 245 -16.90 -17.92 -1.21
CA TYR A 245 -16.26 -19.06 -1.87
C TYR A 245 -16.75 -19.19 -3.33
N GLY A 246 -15.83 -19.39 -4.28
CA GLY A 246 -16.15 -19.90 -5.62
C GLY A 246 -16.88 -18.98 -6.62
N ILE A 247 -17.12 -17.69 -6.30
CA ILE A 247 -17.87 -16.79 -7.19
C ILE A 247 -17.01 -15.57 -7.52
N LEU A 248 -16.16 -15.75 -8.51
CA LEU A 248 -15.44 -14.71 -9.25
C LEU A 248 -16.36 -14.05 -10.30
N VAL A 249 -17.67 -13.96 -10.05
CA VAL A 249 -18.62 -13.66 -11.12
C VAL A 249 -19.71 -12.71 -10.62
N THR A 250 -19.56 -11.46 -11.03
CA THR A 250 -20.52 -10.33 -11.04
C THR A 250 -20.60 -9.45 -9.79
N LYS A 251 -21.25 -9.82 -8.69
CA LYS A 251 -21.49 -8.84 -7.58
C LYS A 251 -20.28 -8.53 -6.71
N LYS A 252 -19.46 -9.54 -6.38
CA LYS A 252 -18.24 -9.36 -5.59
C LYS A 252 -17.23 -8.51 -6.37
N ASP A 253 -17.02 -8.81 -7.65
CA ASP A 253 -16.09 -8.02 -8.46
C ASP A 253 -16.54 -6.58 -8.64
N VAL A 254 -17.84 -6.34 -8.71
CA VAL A 254 -18.39 -4.98 -8.80
C VAL A 254 -18.08 -4.13 -7.55
N ILE A 255 -17.96 -4.73 -6.36
CA ILE A 255 -17.58 -4.03 -5.12
C ILE A 255 -16.05 -4.10 -4.87
N ASP A 256 -15.39 -5.23 -5.12
CA ASP A 256 -13.95 -5.41 -4.90
C ASP A 256 -13.06 -4.75 -5.99
N TYR A 257 -13.44 -4.83 -7.28
CA TYR A 257 -12.63 -4.35 -8.39
C TYR A 257 -12.94 -2.93 -8.84
N PHE A 258 -14.18 -2.47 -8.66
CA PHE A 258 -14.65 -1.25 -9.33
C PHE A 258 -15.09 -0.14 -8.38
N LEU A 259 -15.33 -0.44 -7.10
CA LEU A 259 -15.74 0.56 -6.14
C LEU A 259 -14.52 1.16 -5.41
N PRO A 260 -14.50 2.47 -5.13
CA PRO A 260 -13.56 3.08 -4.20
C PRO A 260 -13.71 2.50 -2.77
N GLY A 261 -12.59 2.31 -2.07
CA GLY A 261 -12.53 1.70 -0.74
C GLY A 261 -13.40 2.37 0.33
N ILE A 262 -13.63 3.68 0.22
CA ILE A 262 -14.55 4.39 1.13
C ILE A 262 -15.95 3.79 1.13
N PHE A 263 -16.44 3.35 -0.01
CA PHE A 263 -17.77 2.77 -0.13
C PHE A 263 -17.75 1.29 0.27
N GLY A 264 -16.65 0.56 0.05
CA GLY A 264 -16.50 -0.80 0.58
C GLY A 264 -16.52 -0.84 2.11
N ILE A 265 -15.73 0.03 2.75
CA ILE A 265 -15.69 0.20 4.21
C ILE A 265 -17.02 0.71 4.73
N GLY A 266 -17.58 1.73 4.08
CA GLY A 266 -18.88 2.30 4.45
C GLY A 266 -19.99 1.26 4.37
N TYR A 267 -20.05 0.47 3.31
CA TYR A 267 -21.04 -0.58 3.16
C TYR A 267 -20.88 -1.67 4.22
N ASP A 268 -19.68 -2.22 4.40
CA ASP A 268 -19.51 -3.39 5.27
C ASP A 268 -19.69 -3.04 6.76
N PHE A 269 -19.24 -1.85 7.19
CA PHE A 269 -19.21 -1.47 8.61
C PHE A 269 -20.07 -0.26 8.98
N GLY A 270 -20.58 0.50 8.01
CA GLY A 270 -21.42 1.69 8.20
C GLY A 270 -20.66 3.01 8.14
N TYR A 271 -21.40 4.12 8.04
CA TYR A 271 -20.83 5.48 7.96
C TYR A 271 -20.01 5.87 9.19
N LEU A 272 -20.37 5.39 10.39
CA LEU A 272 -19.60 5.69 11.61
C LEU A 272 -18.20 5.05 11.55
N ALA A 273 -18.12 3.79 11.13
CA ALA A 273 -16.85 3.08 10.98
C ALA A 273 -15.96 3.74 9.92
N LEU A 274 -16.56 4.15 8.78
CA LEU A 274 -15.86 4.91 7.76
C LEU A 274 -15.28 6.23 8.31
N ALA A 275 -16.07 7.00 9.06
CA ALA A 275 -15.60 8.24 9.68
C ALA A 275 -14.43 8.01 10.64
N LEU A 276 -14.51 6.98 11.50
CA LEU A 276 -13.43 6.62 12.41
C LEU A 276 -12.14 6.22 11.67
N ILE A 277 -12.26 5.47 10.57
CA ILE A 277 -11.11 5.08 9.74
C ILE A 277 -10.48 6.31 9.10
N ILE A 278 -11.27 7.24 8.56
CA ILE A 278 -10.75 8.50 7.98
C ILE A 278 -10.01 9.31 9.05
N ILE A 279 -10.59 9.46 10.25
CA ILE A 279 -9.95 10.16 11.37
C ILE A 279 -8.62 9.49 11.72
N TRP A 280 -8.59 8.15 11.82
CA TRP A 280 -7.36 7.40 12.11
C TRP A 280 -6.28 7.64 11.06
N ILE A 281 -6.64 7.56 9.77
CA ILE A 281 -5.70 7.78 8.67
C ILE A 281 -5.11 9.18 8.71
N LEU A 282 -5.94 10.20 8.90
CA LEU A 282 -5.48 11.57 9.05
C LEU A 282 -4.56 11.71 10.27
N ALA A 283 -4.91 11.09 11.40
CA ALA A 283 -4.07 11.09 12.59
C ALA A 283 -2.69 10.48 12.32
N VAL A 284 -2.62 9.30 11.69
CA VAL A 284 -1.36 8.62 11.34
C VAL A 284 -0.48 9.51 10.45
N ILE A 285 -1.05 10.11 9.41
CA ILE A 285 -0.31 10.99 8.48
C ILE A 285 0.20 12.23 9.22
N ILE A 286 -0.65 12.92 9.97
CA ILE A 286 -0.29 14.15 10.68
C ILE A 286 0.80 13.86 11.72
N ILE A 287 0.60 12.83 12.55
CA ILE A 287 1.56 12.42 13.59
C ILE A 287 2.90 12.06 12.96
N GLY A 288 2.90 11.26 11.89
CA GLY A 288 4.12 10.89 11.18
C GLY A 288 4.87 12.12 10.64
N LEU A 289 4.17 13.07 10.01
CA LEU A 289 4.78 14.31 9.52
C LEU A 289 5.34 15.19 10.65
N VAL A 290 4.67 15.26 11.80
CA VAL A 290 5.15 15.98 12.99
C VAL A 290 6.42 15.34 13.54
N ILE A 291 6.45 14.01 13.67
CA ILE A 291 7.65 13.28 14.13
C ILE A 291 8.80 13.47 13.14
N LEU A 292 8.53 13.47 11.84
CA LEU A 292 9.54 13.66 10.82
C LEU A 292 10.22 15.03 10.93
N ARG A 293 9.45 16.10 11.21
CA ARG A 293 10.01 17.43 11.52
C ARG A 293 10.86 17.41 12.79
N LYS A 294 10.42 16.69 13.83
CA LYS A 294 11.21 16.53 15.07
C LYS A 294 12.54 15.84 14.79
N TYR A 295 12.54 14.78 13.98
CA TYR A 295 13.77 14.08 13.59
C TYR A 295 14.72 14.97 12.78
N LYS A 296 14.20 15.76 11.82
CA LYS A 296 15.00 16.78 11.10
C LYS A 296 15.69 17.73 12.08
N ASN A 297 14.93 18.34 12.99
CA ASN A 297 15.47 19.31 13.95
C ASN A 297 16.55 18.70 14.84
N GLU A 298 16.35 17.47 15.32
CA GLU A 298 17.33 16.77 16.14
C GLU A 298 18.59 16.36 15.35
N ARG A 299 18.43 15.94 14.08
CA ARG A 299 19.56 15.71 13.18
C ARG A 299 20.38 16.98 12.94
N GLU A 300 19.72 18.11 12.71
CA GLU A 300 20.39 19.40 12.49
C GLU A 300 21.17 19.86 13.74
N ARG A 301 20.73 19.46 14.93
CA ARG A 301 21.48 19.60 16.20
C ARG A 301 22.63 18.60 16.36
N GLY A 302 22.90 17.77 15.35
CA GLY A 302 24.00 16.80 15.33
C GLY A 302 23.65 15.41 15.88
N ASN A 303 22.38 15.14 16.23
CA ASN A 303 22.00 13.86 16.82
C ASN A 303 21.87 12.75 15.76
N LYS A 304 22.91 11.91 15.64
CA LYS A 304 22.98 10.80 14.66
C LYS A 304 21.97 9.68 14.92
N LYS A 305 21.38 9.60 16.12
CA LYS A 305 20.39 8.56 16.49
C LYS A 305 19.16 8.54 15.58
N TYR A 306 18.82 9.69 14.99
CA TYR A 306 17.60 9.82 14.19
C TYR A 306 17.78 9.53 12.71
N TYR A 307 19.00 9.31 12.23
CA TYR A 307 19.27 9.15 10.79
C TYR A 307 18.50 7.97 10.16
N GLY A 308 18.61 6.77 10.74
CA GLY A 308 17.86 5.62 10.23
C GLY A 308 16.36 5.76 10.46
N ARG A 309 15.95 6.34 11.59
CA ARG A 309 14.53 6.56 11.93
C ARG A 309 13.84 7.54 10.98
N GLU A 310 14.52 8.62 10.59
CA GLU A 310 14.04 9.61 9.61
C GLU A 310 13.83 8.96 8.24
N ALA A 311 14.78 8.15 7.78
CA ALA A 311 14.68 7.45 6.50
C ALA A 311 13.53 6.43 6.47
N LEU A 312 13.42 5.58 7.49
CA LEU A 312 12.36 4.57 7.59
C LEU A 312 10.97 5.21 7.69
N LEU A 313 10.82 6.27 8.48
CA LEU A 313 9.56 7.00 8.62
C LEU A 313 9.15 7.66 7.31
N THR A 314 10.11 8.20 6.54
CA THR A 314 9.86 8.80 5.22
C THR A 314 9.29 7.77 4.24
N GLY A 315 9.92 6.59 4.15
CA GLY A 315 9.41 5.52 3.27
C GLY A 315 8.08 4.96 3.73
N SER A 316 7.88 4.81 5.05
CA SER A 316 6.61 4.33 5.63
C SER A 316 5.46 5.30 5.34
N LEU A 317 5.67 6.61 5.50
CA LEU A 317 4.69 7.64 5.15
C LEU A 317 4.38 7.65 3.66
N ALA A 318 5.39 7.54 2.79
CA ALA A 318 5.18 7.54 1.35
C ALA A 318 4.33 6.35 0.90
N ALA A 319 4.66 5.15 1.41
CA ALA A 319 3.89 3.93 1.15
C ALA A 319 2.47 4.02 1.69
N PHE A 320 2.29 4.49 2.93
CA PHE A 320 0.98 4.62 3.56
C PHE A 320 0.09 5.62 2.82
N ILE A 321 0.62 6.78 2.44
CA ILE A 321 -0.12 7.80 1.68
C ILE A 321 -0.53 7.25 0.31
N ALA A 322 0.39 6.61 -0.42
CA ALA A 322 0.09 6.05 -1.73
C ALA A 322 -0.99 4.96 -1.67
N GLN A 323 -0.88 4.05 -0.71
CA GLN A 323 -1.87 2.99 -0.49
C GLN A 323 -3.21 3.57 -0.03
N THR A 324 -3.21 4.61 0.82
CA THR A 324 -4.44 5.31 1.24
C THR A 324 -5.15 5.92 0.05
N VAL A 325 -4.42 6.67 -0.81
CA VAL A 325 -5.02 7.35 -1.96
C VAL A 325 -5.58 6.34 -2.95
N LEU A 326 -4.81 5.32 -3.34
CA LEU A 326 -5.28 4.31 -4.28
C LEU A 326 -6.42 3.47 -3.68
N GLY A 327 -6.26 3.01 -2.44
CA GLY A 327 -7.20 2.15 -1.73
C GLY A 327 -8.56 2.76 -1.47
N LEU A 328 -8.57 3.93 -0.85
CA LEU A 328 -9.82 4.55 -0.46
C LEU A 328 -10.55 5.21 -1.63
N PHE A 329 -9.83 5.81 -2.58
CA PHE A 329 -10.44 6.68 -3.57
C PHE A 329 -10.48 6.10 -4.98
N ILE A 330 -9.73 5.04 -5.28
CA ILE A 330 -9.62 4.50 -6.64
C ILE A 330 -10.07 3.04 -6.70
N ILE A 331 -9.46 2.13 -5.91
CA ILE A 331 -9.69 0.68 -5.99
C ILE A 331 -9.64 0.03 -4.60
N THR A 332 -10.80 -0.48 -4.13
CA THR A 332 -10.95 -1.16 -2.83
C THR A 332 -10.00 -2.36 -2.64
N ARG A 333 -9.69 -3.12 -3.71
CA ARG A 333 -8.74 -4.25 -3.67
C ARG A 333 -7.40 -3.90 -3.02
N THR A 334 -6.97 -2.64 -3.12
CA THR A 334 -5.67 -2.20 -2.57
C THR A 334 -5.68 -1.91 -1.06
N ILE A 335 -6.82 -2.11 -0.40
CA ILE A 335 -6.99 -2.09 1.07
C ILE A 335 -7.77 -3.32 1.58
N ASN A 336 -7.93 -4.38 0.78
CA ASN A 336 -8.66 -5.59 1.16
C ASN A 336 -7.74 -6.83 1.20
N GLY A 337 -8.10 -7.84 1.98
CA GLY A 337 -7.36 -9.10 2.10
C GLY A 337 -5.91 -8.89 2.54
N SER A 338 -4.95 -9.37 1.75
CA SER A 338 -3.52 -9.21 2.03
C SER A 338 -3.06 -7.75 2.01
N ALA A 339 -3.71 -6.90 1.22
CA ALA A 339 -3.39 -5.49 1.19
C ALA A 339 -3.80 -4.77 2.50
N MET A 340 -4.87 -5.23 3.16
CA MET A 340 -5.26 -4.75 4.50
C MET A 340 -4.16 -4.99 5.53
N VAL A 341 -3.54 -6.18 5.51
CA VAL A 341 -2.43 -6.51 6.42
C VAL A 341 -1.26 -5.56 6.19
N THR A 342 -0.86 -5.34 4.93
CA THR A 342 0.19 -4.36 4.59
C THR A 342 -0.17 -2.96 5.08
N TYR A 343 -1.43 -2.55 4.91
CA TYR A 343 -1.91 -1.23 5.31
C TYR A 343 -1.81 -1.02 6.83
N ILE A 344 -2.24 -2.03 7.60
CA ILE A 344 -2.12 -2.06 9.06
C ILE A 344 -0.65 -2.01 9.49
N VAL A 345 0.23 -2.79 8.84
CA VAL A 345 1.67 -2.79 9.13
C VAL A 345 2.30 -1.42 8.88
N LEU A 346 1.94 -0.75 7.79
CA LEU A 346 2.44 0.61 7.48
C LEU A 346 1.94 1.64 8.50
N SER A 347 0.66 1.59 8.86
CA SER A 347 0.09 2.41 9.95
C SER A 347 0.86 2.18 11.25
N ALA A 348 1.06 0.92 11.63
CA ALA A 348 1.78 0.53 12.84
C ALA A 348 3.24 0.98 12.84
N LEU A 349 3.93 0.87 11.71
CA LEU A 349 5.31 1.37 11.53
C LEU A 349 5.40 2.86 11.84
N ILE A 350 4.51 3.67 11.26
CA ILE A 350 4.48 5.13 11.49
C ILE A 350 4.20 5.43 12.96
N MET A 351 3.16 4.80 13.52
CA MET A 351 2.74 5.04 14.90
C MET A 351 3.78 4.57 15.93
N ALA A 352 4.54 3.51 15.63
CA ALA A 352 5.61 3.03 16.50
C ALA A 352 6.72 4.07 16.74
N HIS A 353 6.86 5.08 15.86
CA HIS A 353 7.79 6.18 16.08
C HIS A 353 7.37 7.18 17.18
N THR A 354 6.11 7.13 17.65
CA THR A 354 5.60 8.00 18.73
C THR A 354 6.21 7.65 20.08
N VAL A 355 6.44 6.35 20.34
CA VAL A 355 6.97 5.83 21.59
C VAL A 355 8.42 5.45 21.38
N THR A 356 9.33 6.32 21.84
CA THR A 356 10.76 6.02 21.90
C THR A 356 11.19 5.87 23.34
N THR A 357 11.64 4.69 23.75
CA THR A 357 12.25 4.52 25.07
C THR A 357 13.51 5.38 25.18
N LYS A 358 13.68 6.13 26.27
CA LYS A 358 14.99 6.73 26.60
C LYS A 358 16.00 5.59 26.70
N ARG A 359 16.96 5.59 25.78
CA ARG A 359 18.16 4.76 25.81
C ARG A 359 19.32 5.70 26.05
#